data_AF-A0A6B3GNB5-F1
#
_entry.id   AF-A0A6B3GNB5-F1
#
_cell.length_a   1.000
_cell.length_b   1.000
_cell.length_c   1.000
_cell.angle_alpha   90.00
_cell.angle_beta   90.00
_cell.angle_gamma   90.00
#
_symmetry.space_group_name_H-M   'P 1'
#
loop_
_entity.id
_entity.type
_entity.pdbx_description
1 polymer ?
#
loop_
_entity_poly.entity_id
_entity_poly.type
_entity_poly.pdbx_seq_one_letter_code
_entity_poly.pdbx_strand_id
1 'polypeptide(L)'
;GALRATGALAAVFVLWGLLAPRPGTDHAVRLAQTVRVLTAPGERVLVWTMHPETYWLAGRPPASRYLTAGLLTNHSGGRSGADVGEPYAVPGTWQVFRAETTADPPRLLVDDSGGGDWSPRHLPTLRALIADRYRPAGTVDGARLYVLRDR
;
A
#
# COMPACT_ATOMS: atom_id res chain seq x y z
N GLY A 1 21.85 8.44 -43.21
CA GLY A 1 22.89 8.25 -42.19
C GLY A 1 22.29 7.61 -40.95
N ALA A 2 22.52 6.31 -40.76
CA ALA A 2 21.92 5.53 -39.68
C ALA A 2 22.27 6.06 -38.28
N LEU A 3 23.51 6.53 -38.07
CA LEU A 3 23.96 7.11 -36.80
C LEU A 3 23.13 8.32 -36.36
N ARG A 4 22.72 9.18 -37.30
CA ARG A 4 21.88 10.35 -37.00
C ARG A 4 20.46 9.94 -36.60
N ALA A 5 19.91 8.91 -37.25
CA ALA A 5 18.60 8.37 -36.92
C ALA A 5 18.60 7.70 -35.53
N THR A 6 19.63 6.90 -35.23
CA THR A 6 19.80 6.30 -33.89
C THR A 6 19.97 7.36 -32.82
N GLY A 7 20.77 8.40 -33.06
CA GLY A 7 20.95 9.51 -32.13
C GLY A 7 19.65 10.28 -31.86
N ALA A 8 18.83 10.53 -32.90
CA ALA A 8 17.53 11.17 -32.76
C ALA A 8 16.55 10.33 -31.95
N LEU A 9 16.47 9.02 -32.21
CA LEU A 9 15.61 8.10 -31.45
C LEU A 9 16.06 7.98 -29.99
N ALA A 10 17.37 7.92 -29.73
CA ALA A 10 17.90 7.92 -28.37
C ALA A 10 17.57 9.22 -27.64
N ALA A 11 17.70 10.38 -28.29
CA ALA A 11 17.34 11.66 -27.71
C ALA A 11 15.84 11.74 -27.40
N VAL A 12 14.97 11.28 -28.30
CA VAL A 12 13.52 11.21 -28.07
C VAL A 12 13.20 10.29 -26.89
N PHE A 13 13.82 9.11 -26.82
CA PHE A 13 13.62 8.18 -25.71
C PHE A 13 14.07 8.77 -24.37
N VAL A 14 15.21 9.45 -24.32
CA VAL A 14 15.71 10.12 -23.10
C VAL A 14 14.80 11.28 -22.70
N LEU A 15 14.40 12.13 -23.64
CA LEU A 15 13.48 13.25 -23.38
C LEU A 15 12.13 12.74 -22.88
N TRP A 16 11.59 11.70 -23.49
CA TRP A 16 10.39 11.02 -23.01
C TRP A 16 10.60 10.46 -21.60
N GLY A 17 11.68 9.73 -21.39
CA GLY A 17 12.02 9.14 -20.10
C GLY A 17 12.17 10.16 -18.98
N LEU A 18 12.60 11.40 -19.28
CA LEU A 18 12.73 12.49 -18.32
C LEU A 18 11.40 13.23 -18.06
N LEU A 19 10.64 13.50 -19.12
CA LEU A 19 9.47 14.38 -19.08
C LEU A 19 8.13 13.65 -18.90
N ALA A 20 8.06 12.34 -19.18
CA ALA A 20 6.82 11.60 -19.05
C ALA A 20 6.32 11.59 -17.59
N PRO A 21 5.02 11.83 -17.36
CA PRO A 21 4.43 11.72 -16.02
C PRO A 21 4.67 10.35 -15.40
N ARG A 22 4.96 10.33 -14.09
CA ARG A 22 5.16 9.09 -13.32
C ARG A 22 4.14 8.97 -12.20
N PRO A 23 2.84 8.84 -12.53
CA PRO A 23 1.75 8.96 -11.56
C PRO A 23 1.90 7.98 -10.39
N GLY A 24 2.38 6.75 -10.63
CA GLY A 24 2.62 5.77 -9.56
C GLY A 24 3.76 6.17 -8.61
N THR A 25 4.87 6.67 -9.14
CA THR A 25 5.99 7.17 -8.32
C THR A 25 5.57 8.42 -7.53
N ASP A 26 4.86 9.34 -8.19
CA ASP A 26 4.39 10.58 -7.57
C ASP A 26 3.39 10.28 -6.44
N HIS A 27 2.49 9.31 -6.64
CA HIS A 27 1.59 8.78 -5.62
C HIS A 27 2.36 8.22 -4.43
N ALA A 28 3.31 7.30 -4.66
CA ALA A 28 4.09 6.67 -3.60
C ALA A 28 4.87 7.72 -2.77
N VAL A 29 5.42 8.75 -3.40
CA VAL A 29 6.14 9.85 -2.73
C VAL A 29 5.18 10.68 -1.87
N ARG A 30 4.02 11.07 -2.39
CA ARG A 30 3.02 11.85 -1.63
C ARG A 30 2.45 11.04 -0.46
N LEU A 31 2.15 9.76 -0.69
CA LEU A 31 1.68 8.87 0.37
C LEU A 31 2.73 8.72 1.47
N ALA A 32 4.00 8.49 1.11
CA ALA A 32 5.09 8.40 2.07
C ALA A 32 5.31 9.71 2.86
N GLN A 33 5.14 10.88 2.22
CA GLN A 33 5.16 12.17 2.91
C GLN A 33 4.05 12.26 3.96
N THR A 34 2.82 11.90 3.61
CA THR A 34 1.69 11.92 4.55
C THR A 34 1.89 10.94 5.69
N VAL A 35 2.41 9.74 5.42
CA VAL A 35 2.77 8.77 6.47
C VAL A 35 3.76 9.39 7.46
N ARG A 36 4.80 10.08 6.98
CA ARG A 36 5.77 10.77 7.85
C ARG A 36 5.17 11.91 8.68
N VAL A 37 4.17 12.62 8.14
CA VAL A 37 3.48 13.70 8.87
C VAL A 37 2.60 13.13 9.99
N LEU A 38 1.97 11.98 9.76
CA LEU A 38 1.02 11.39 10.70
C LEU A 38 1.66 10.44 11.73
N THR A 39 2.97 10.19 11.64
CA THR A 39 3.67 9.24 12.51
C THR A 39 5.07 9.71 12.88
N ALA A 40 5.50 9.41 14.10
CA ALA A 40 6.86 9.60 14.57
C ALA A 40 7.82 8.53 14.00
N PRO A 41 9.14 8.81 13.93
CA PRO A 41 10.14 7.79 13.65
C PRO A 41 10.01 6.60 14.60
N GLY A 42 10.03 5.37 14.07
CA GLY A 42 9.90 4.14 14.85
C GLY A 42 8.46 3.69 15.09
N GLU A 43 7.45 4.54 14.89
CA GLU A 43 6.05 4.10 14.95
C GLU A 43 5.72 3.19 13.77
N ARG A 44 5.07 2.08 14.08
CA ARG A 44 4.68 1.07 13.09
C ARG A 44 3.49 1.51 12.28
N VAL A 45 3.50 1.16 10.99
CA VAL A 45 2.41 1.44 10.06
C VAL A 45 2.00 0.19 9.28
N LEU A 46 0.72 0.12 8.94
CA LEU A 46 0.21 -0.87 8.02
C LEU A 46 -0.21 -0.17 6.73
N VAL A 47 0.51 -0.45 5.63
CA VAL A 47 0.14 0.02 4.30
C VAL A 47 -0.47 -1.17 3.55
N TRP A 48 -1.78 -1.13 3.37
CA TRP A 48 -2.54 -2.13 2.63
C TRP A 48 -2.42 -1.85 1.13
N THR A 49 -1.37 -2.39 0.50
CA THR A 49 -0.95 -2.05 -0.85
C THR A 49 -0.41 -3.25 -1.62
N MET A 50 -0.16 -3.06 -2.93
CA MET A 50 0.68 -3.92 -3.76
C MET A 50 2.09 -3.36 -3.97
N HIS A 51 2.37 -2.17 -3.42
CA HIS A 51 3.57 -1.36 -3.62
C HIS A 51 4.33 -1.14 -2.30
N PRO A 52 5.19 -2.09 -1.89
CA PRO A 52 5.86 -2.04 -0.58
C PRO A 52 6.91 -0.92 -0.45
N GLU A 53 7.30 -0.27 -1.55
CA GLU A 53 8.25 0.85 -1.57
C GLU A 53 7.83 2.02 -0.66
N THR A 54 6.54 2.17 -0.36
CA THR A 54 6.02 3.19 0.56
C THR A 54 6.68 3.10 1.94
N TYR A 55 6.98 1.89 2.43
CA TYR A 55 7.67 1.69 3.71
C TYR A 55 9.09 2.26 3.71
N TRP A 56 9.83 1.99 2.63
CA TRP A 56 11.18 2.49 2.43
C TRP A 56 11.18 4.01 2.32
N LEU A 57 10.31 4.56 1.46
CA LEU A 57 10.19 6.00 1.25
C LEU A 57 9.77 6.73 2.53
N ALA A 58 8.84 6.17 3.32
CA ALA A 58 8.38 6.77 4.56
C ALA A 58 9.38 6.59 5.72
N GLY A 59 10.29 5.63 5.65
CA GLY A 59 11.17 5.27 6.76
C GLY A 59 10.36 4.88 8.00
N ARG A 60 9.34 4.04 7.83
CA ARG A 60 8.50 3.52 8.92
C ARG A 60 8.54 2.00 8.98
N PRO A 61 8.68 1.41 10.17
CA PRO A 61 8.65 -0.03 10.31
C PRO A 61 7.26 -0.58 9.97
N PRO A 62 7.17 -1.73 9.28
CA PRO A 62 5.89 -2.38 9.01
C PRO A 62 5.32 -3.00 10.29
N ALA A 63 4.00 -2.93 10.43
CA ALA A 63 3.28 -3.54 11.56
C ALA A 63 3.09 -5.06 11.43
N SER A 64 3.38 -5.62 10.26
CA SER A 64 3.32 -7.06 9.99
C SER A 64 4.40 -7.47 9.00
N ARG A 65 4.73 -8.76 8.98
CA ARG A 65 5.63 -9.35 7.97
C ARG A 65 5.07 -9.31 6.54
N TYR A 66 3.77 -9.09 6.38
CA TYR A 66 3.12 -9.02 5.08
C TYR A 66 3.18 -7.59 4.52
N LEU A 67 4.18 -7.32 3.68
CA LEU A 67 4.41 -5.98 3.10
C LEU A 67 3.48 -5.64 1.94
N THR A 68 2.78 -6.64 1.39
CA THR A 68 1.76 -6.47 0.36
C THR A 68 0.53 -7.32 0.66
N ALA A 69 -0.62 -6.92 0.14
CA ALA A 69 -1.89 -7.59 0.34
C ALA A 69 -1.99 -8.96 -0.37
N GLY A 70 -1.09 -9.27 -1.30
CA GLY A 70 -1.21 -10.43 -2.20
C GLY A 70 -1.29 -11.78 -1.48
N LEU A 71 -0.45 -12.03 -0.48
CA LEU A 71 -0.50 -13.30 0.29
C LEU A 71 -1.77 -13.44 1.12
N LEU A 72 -2.32 -12.32 1.57
CA LEU A 72 -3.52 -12.25 2.40
C LEU A 72 -4.81 -12.26 1.57
N THR A 73 -4.74 -12.14 0.25
CA THR A 73 -5.95 -11.99 -0.57
C THR A 73 -5.96 -12.78 -1.86
N ASN A 74 -4.84 -13.39 -2.25
CA ASN A 74 -4.62 -13.95 -3.60
C ASN A 74 -4.70 -12.90 -4.73
N HIS A 75 -4.77 -11.60 -4.41
CA HIS A 75 -4.66 -10.54 -5.40
C HIS A 75 -3.21 -10.39 -5.87
N SER A 76 -2.79 -11.22 -6.83
CA SER A 76 -1.43 -11.23 -7.37
C SER A 76 -1.41 -11.76 -8.81
N GLY A 77 -0.44 -11.32 -9.62
CA GLY A 77 -0.19 -11.88 -10.96
C GLY A 77 -1.36 -11.74 -11.95
N GLY A 78 -2.16 -10.67 -11.85
CA GLY A 78 -3.33 -10.46 -12.71
C GLY A 78 -4.60 -11.17 -12.25
N ARG A 79 -4.58 -11.86 -11.11
CA ARG A 79 -5.80 -12.42 -10.49
C ARG A 79 -6.65 -11.30 -9.89
N SER A 80 -7.87 -11.19 -10.38
CA SER A 80 -8.90 -10.24 -9.92
C SER A 80 -10.27 -10.91 -9.92
N GLY A 81 -11.24 -10.35 -9.21
CA GLY A 81 -12.60 -10.87 -9.20
C GLY A 81 -12.81 -12.01 -8.18
N ALA A 82 -13.50 -13.06 -8.60
CA ALA A 82 -14.14 -14.02 -7.69
C ALA A 82 -13.18 -14.76 -6.72
N ASP A 83 -11.92 -14.96 -7.10
CA ASP A 83 -10.94 -15.69 -6.30
C ASP A 83 -10.00 -14.79 -5.49
N VAL A 84 -10.52 -13.64 -5.06
CA VAL A 84 -9.81 -12.65 -4.22
C VAL A 84 -10.51 -12.51 -2.87
N GLY A 85 -9.73 -12.51 -1.79
CA GLY A 85 -10.20 -12.27 -0.43
C GLY A 85 -9.63 -13.25 0.59
N GLU A 86 -10.10 -13.15 1.84
CA GLU A 86 -9.62 -14.00 2.94
C GLU A 86 -9.74 -15.52 2.67
N PRO A 87 -10.81 -16.03 2.03
CA PRO A 87 -10.93 -17.45 1.72
C PRO A 87 -9.87 -17.99 0.76
N TYR A 88 -9.28 -17.11 -0.05
CA TYR A 88 -8.29 -17.46 -1.07
C TYR A 88 -6.85 -17.18 -0.63
N ALA A 89 -6.67 -16.61 0.56
CA ALA A 89 -5.37 -16.32 1.13
C ALA A 89 -4.52 -17.58 1.33
N VAL A 90 -3.20 -17.41 1.40
CA VAL A 90 -2.32 -18.52 1.80
C VAL A 90 -2.70 -18.98 3.21
N PRO A 91 -2.90 -20.30 3.44
CA PRO A 91 -3.35 -20.82 4.74
C PRO A 91 -2.50 -20.31 5.92
N GLY A 92 -3.16 -19.90 7.00
CA GLY A 92 -2.52 -19.40 8.23
C GLY A 92 -2.08 -17.94 8.20
N THR A 93 -2.01 -17.29 7.04
CA THR A 93 -1.51 -15.90 6.95
C THR A 93 -2.36 -14.90 7.73
N TRP A 94 -3.69 -14.99 7.62
CA TRP A 94 -4.61 -14.14 8.39
C TRP A 94 -4.53 -14.34 9.91
N GLN A 95 -4.26 -15.57 10.36
CA GLN A 95 -4.07 -15.84 11.79
C GLN A 95 -2.83 -15.10 12.31
N VAL A 96 -1.71 -15.20 11.59
CA VAL A 96 -0.46 -14.50 11.93
C VAL A 96 -0.66 -12.99 11.86
N PHE A 97 -1.30 -12.48 10.80
CA PHE A 97 -1.57 -11.06 10.63
C PHE A 97 -2.39 -10.48 11.79
N ARG A 98 -3.47 -11.17 12.20
CA ARG A 98 -4.28 -10.75 13.35
C ARG A 98 -3.48 -10.76 14.65
N ALA A 99 -2.66 -11.78 14.88
CA ALA A 99 -1.83 -11.86 16.07
C ALA A 99 -0.84 -10.70 16.15
N GLU A 100 -0.14 -10.39 15.05
CA GLU A 100 0.83 -9.29 14.98
C GLU A 100 0.17 -7.92 15.19
N THR A 101 -0.91 -7.65 14.45
CA THR A 101 -1.63 -6.35 14.52
C THR A 101 -2.41 -6.14 15.81
N THR A 102 -2.75 -7.21 16.54
CA THR A 102 -3.37 -7.11 17.87
C THR A 102 -2.32 -6.88 18.96
N ALA A 103 -1.21 -7.60 18.88
CA ALA A 103 -0.14 -7.51 19.88
C ALA A 103 0.55 -6.14 19.85
N ASP A 104 0.75 -5.58 18.66
CA ASP A 104 1.40 -4.29 18.46
C ASP A 104 0.66 -3.50 17.34
N PRO A 105 -0.42 -2.78 17.70
CA PRO A 105 -1.28 -2.14 16.73
C PRO A 105 -0.57 -0.98 16.01
N PRO A 106 -0.62 -0.90 14.67
CA PRO A 106 -0.03 0.20 13.93
C PRO A 106 -0.59 1.56 14.37
N ARG A 107 0.26 2.58 14.43
CA ARG A 107 -0.20 3.96 14.68
C ARG A 107 -1.10 4.45 13.54
N LEU A 108 -0.75 4.05 12.31
CA LEU A 108 -1.41 4.44 11.08
C LEU A 108 -1.69 3.20 10.21
N LEU A 109 -2.92 3.06 9.77
CA LEU A 109 -3.34 2.14 8.71
C LEU A 109 -3.69 2.95 7.46
N VAL A 110 -3.11 2.57 6.33
CA VAL A 110 -3.35 3.14 5.02
C VAL A 110 -3.99 2.09 4.13
N ASP A 111 -5.18 2.38 3.61
CA ASP A 111 -5.84 1.60 2.56
C ASP A 111 -5.50 2.20 1.19
N ASP A 112 -4.58 1.55 0.48
CA ASP A 112 -4.09 1.96 -0.85
C ASP A 112 -4.66 1.07 -1.97
N SER A 113 -5.80 0.42 -1.71
CA SER A 113 -6.38 -0.53 -2.66
C SER A 113 -7.25 0.11 -3.75
N GLY A 114 -7.41 1.44 -3.74
CA GLY A 114 -8.31 2.17 -4.63
C GLY A 114 -9.78 1.74 -4.54
N GLY A 115 -10.19 1.06 -3.45
CA GLY A 115 -11.53 0.50 -3.31
C GLY A 115 -11.81 -0.75 -4.14
N GLY A 116 -10.80 -1.45 -4.69
CA GLY A 116 -10.99 -2.71 -5.41
C GLY A 116 -11.48 -3.89 -4.54
N ASP A 117 -11.56 -5.08 -5.13
CA ASP A 117 -12.11 -6.31 -4.50
C ASP A 117 -11.33 -6.79 -3.27
N TRP A 118 -10.06 -6.37 -3.16
CA TRP A 118 -9.19 -6.64 -2.01
C TRP A 118 -9.14 -5.48 -1.02
N SER A 119 -10.01 -4.47 -1.15
CA SER A 119 -10.11 -3.37 -0.18
C SER A 119 -10.61 -3.86 1.18
N PRO A 120 -10.25 -3.18 2.28
CA PRO A 120 -10.70 -3.52 3.63
C PRO A 120 -12.22 -3.69 3.76
N ARG A 121 -13.04 -3.05 2.92
CA ARG A 121 -14.51 -3.20 2.96
C ARG A 121 -14.98 -4.63 2.64
N HIS A 122 -14.20 -5.38 1.88
CA HIS A 122 -14.47 -6.77 1.48
C HIS A 122 -13.78 -7.82 2.35
N LEU A 123 -12.97 -7.38 3.33
CA LEU A 123 -12.13 -8.24 4.16
C LEU A 123 -12.60 -8.16 5.61
N PRO A 124 -13.42 -9.11 6.09
CA PRO A 124 -14.02 -9.05 7.42
C PRO A 124 -13.03 -8.76 8.55
N THR A 125 -11.83 -9.33 8.48
CA THR A 125 -10.77 -9.14 9.47
C THR A 125 -10.28 -7.69 9.49
N LEU A 126 -9.95 -7.10 8.34
CA LEU A 126 -9.51 -5.70 8.27
C LEU A 126 -10.64 -4.72 8.58
N ARG A 127 -11.85 -5.01 8.09
CA ARG A 127 -13.04 -4.20 8.37
C ARG A 127 -13.29 -4.08 9.87
N ALA A 128 -13.25 -5.21 10.59
CA ALA A 128 -13.39 -5.25 12.04
C ALA A 128 -12.26 -4.47 12.73
N LEU A 129 -11.00 -4.73 12.36
CA LEU A 129 -9.84 -4.02 12.92
C LEU A 129 -9.98 -2.50 12.81
N ILE A 130 -10.33 -1.99 11.62
CA ILE A 130 -10.52 -0.55 11.38
C ILE A 130 -11.69 -0.02 12.22
N ALA A 131 -12.84 -0.70 12.19
CA ALA A 131 -14.04 -0.27 12.91
C ALA A 131 -13.83 -0.19 14.42
N ASP A 132 -13.10 -1.16 15.00
CA ASP A 132 -12.93 -1.30 16.43
C ASP A 132 -11.83 -0.37 16.98
N ARG A 133 -10.76 -0.15 16.22
CA ARG A 133 -9.53 0.44 16.76
C ARG A 133 -9.12 1.77 16.12
N TYR A 134 -9.67 2.15 14.98
CA TYR A 134 -9.18 3.30 14.21
C TYR A 134 -10.27 4.34 13.94
N ARG A 135 -9.85 5.59 13.77
CA ARG A 135 -10.70 6.67 13.25
C ARG A 135 -10.18 7.14 11.89
N PRO A 136 -11.07 7.53 10.95
CA PRO A 136 -10.64 8.12 9.68
C PRO A 136 -9.78 9.36 9.89
N ALA A 137 -8.75 9.51 9.07
CA ALA A 137 -7.80 10.62 9.12
C ALA A 137 -7.66 11.38 7.79
N GLY A 138 -8.40 10.96 6.75
CA GLY A 138 -8.45 11.63 5.45
C GLY A 138 -8.13 10.69 4.28
N THR A 139 -7.83 11.30 3.13
CA THR A 139 -7.45 10.60 1.90
C THR A 139 -6.28 11.28 1.19
N VAL A 140 -5.44 10.51 0.52
CA VAL A 140 -4.34 10.99 -0.34
C VAL A 140 -4.39 10.21 -1.65
N ASP A 141 -4.66 10.89 -2.77
CA ASP A 141 -4.70 10.26 -4.10
C ASP A 141 -5.55 8.98 -4.17
N GLY A 142 -6.67 8.95 -3.44
CA GLY A 142 -7.57 7.80 -3.36
C GLY A 142 -7.22 6.79 -2.26
N ALA A 143 -6.02 6.83 -1.69
CA ALA A 143 -5.67 6.06 -0.50
C ALA A 143 -6.38 6.63 0.73
N ARG A 144 -6.93 5.77 1.60
CA ARG A 144 -7.67 6.17 2.80
C ARG A 144 -6.82 5.96 4.04
N LEU A 145 -6.81 6.93 4.95
CA LEU A 145 -5.96 6.92 6.12
C LEU A 145 -6.80 6.74 7.40
N TYR A 146 -6.28 5.94 8.31
CA TYR A 146 -6.92 5.59 9.57
C TYR A 146 -5.89 5.65 10.70
N VAL A 147 -6.11 6.53 11.68
CA VAL A 147 -5.22 6.65 12.85
C VAL A 147 -5.77 5.84 14.02
N LEU A 148 -4.88 5.19 14.76
CA LEU A 148 -5.24 4.45 15.96
C LEU A 148 -5.96 5.39 16.95
N ARG A 149 -7.09 4.95 17.51
CA ARG A 149 -7.81 5.71 18.52
C ARG A 149 -6.96 5.80 19.78
N ASP A 150 -6.89 6.98 20.36
CA ASP A 150 -6.33 7.15 21.69
C ASP A 150 -7.29 6.46 22.69
N ARG A 151 -6.75 5.70 23.65
CA ARG A 151 -7.54 4.92 24.61
C ARG A 151 -8.33 5.82 25.55
#